data_AF-A0A496DMZ9-F1
#
_entry.id   AF-A0A496DMZ9-F1
#
_cell.length_a   1.000
_cell.length_b   1.000
_cell.length_c   1.000
_cell.angle_alpha   90.00
_cell.angle_beta   90.00
_cell.angle_gamma   90.00
#
_symmetry.space_group_name_H-M   'P 1'
#
loop_
_entity.id
_entity.type
_entity.pdbx_description
1 polymer ?
#
loop_
_entity_poly.entity_id
_entity_poly.type
_entity_poly.pdbx_seq_one_letter_code
_entity_poly.pdbx_strand_id
1 'polypeptide(L)'
;MTPEFAYLLKVNVAFVLFYAFYRLFFYKDTFFKLRRAILLAFFGLALFYPLLNIQDWVRQQEPIADVIYMYSAMLPEATAKADAAASVDWYGWLLGSLGFIYWGIVAFLCGRFLVQLSSILWLAHTSERVVIHETPVYALRKAAGPFSFFRMVFLHPESHSDKETDEILTHECTHVSQWHSIDVILSEMMCMACWFNPFVWLLKREVRHNLEYLADNTVIQSGYDSKSYQYHLLGLAHHQSVTTLYNSFNVLHLKNRIMMMNKKRSPGIVRTKYLIFIPLVGILMLLSNIEAVARLTVRLANEATVSNAMVTATGILVDETGQPLIGASVVVKGGKEGTITDRKGAFSLEVPANAILRCSYQGRESQEVLAADMTNNTHLSLSSKSREMNEQVFTVVEKMPSFPGGDAELLKYIATNIKYPKESQDNGEQGRVICSFIVGRDGSVNNPEVLRGVTPLLNEEAVRVINTMPRWNPGMQRGKAVAVKYTVPITFRLKSPVEETKEETLTVVDVMPQYPGGDHELLKFIAQSIKYPTDAQEAGVQGRVICSFVVDKKGNIVEPKIIRGIDPSLDAEALRVIGMMPRWTPGRQDGKAVRILYTVPITFRLQ
;
A
#
# COMPACT_ATOMS: atom_id res chain seq x y z
N MET A 1 11.67 17.40 -1.61
CA MET A 1 10.26 17.86 -1.55
C MET A 1 9.89 17.96 -0.08
N THR A 2 9.48 19.14 0.42
CA THR A 2 9.09 19.28 1.83
C THR A 2 7.87 18.42 2.13
N PRO A 3 7.75 17.84 3.34
CA PRO A 3 6.61 16.98 3.70
C PRO A 3 5.27 17.72 3.58
N GLU A 4 5.27 19.02 3.87
CA GLU A 4 4.11 19.91 3.73
C GLU A 4 3.63 20.03 2.28
N PHE A 5 4.55 20.20 1.32
CA PHE A 5 4.20 20.27 -0.09
C PHE A 5 3.69 18.92 -0.61
N ALA A 6 4.25 17.81 -0.14
CA ALA A 6 3.77 16.47 -0.48
C ALA A 6 2.37 16.21 0.06
N TYR A 7 2.09 16.66 1.29
CA TYR A 7 0.77 16.62 1.86
C TYR A 7 -0.23 17.46 1.04
N LEU A 8 0.12 18.71 0.72
CA LEU A 8 -0.74 19.61 -0.06
C LEU A 8 -1.05 19.02 -1.45
N LEU A 9 -0.05 18.42 -2.12
CA LEU A 9 -0.25 17.77 -3.41
C LEU A 9 -1.25 16.61 -3.32
N LYS A 10 -1.10 15.74 -2.32
CA LYS A 10 -2.01 14.61 -2.07
C LYS A 10 -3.45 15.11 -1.89
N VAL A 11 -3.67 16.05 -0.97
CA VAL A 11 -5.00 16.66 -0.72
C VAL A 11 -5.64 17.17 -2.02
N ASN A 12 -4.87 17.87 -2.86
CA ASN A 12 -5.38 18.42 -4.11
C ASN A 12 -5.75 17.36 -5.15
N VAL A 13 -4.95 16.29 -5.28
CA VAL A 13 -5.28 15.14 -6.13
C VAL A 13 -6.58 14.47 -5.68
N ALA A 14 -6.79 14.31 -4.37
CA ALA A 14 -8.03 13.77 -3.86
C ALA A 14 -9.25 14.63 -4.21
N PHE A 15 -9.15 15.96 -4.15
CA PHE A 15 -10.25 16.84 -4.55
C PHE A 15 -10.65 16.69 -6.03
N VAL A 16 -9.67 16.50 -6.92
CA VAL A 16 -9.94 16.21 -8.34
C VAL A 16 -10.74 14.91 -8.47
N LEU A 17 -10.28 13.85 -7.81
CA LEU A 17 -10.92 12.54 -7.86
C LEU A 17 -12.33 12.54 -7.25
N PHE A 18 -12.51 13.19 -6.09
CA PHE A 18 -13.82 13.32 -5.46
C PHE A 18 -14.82 14.09 -6.31
N TYR A 19 -14.40 15.19 -6.93
CA TYR A 19 -15.30 15.92 -7.83
C TYR A 19 -15.69 15.09 -9.06
N ALA A 20 -14.73 14.42 -9.70
CA ALA A 20 -15.00 13.55 -10.84
C ALA A 20 -16.00 12.43 -10.46
N PHE A 21 -15.77 11.79 -9.31
CA PHE A 21 -16.64 10.74 -8.80
C PHE A 21 -18.04 11.25 -8.47
N TYR A 22 -18.14 12.39 -7.78
CA TYR A 22 -19.42 13.04 -7.49
C TYR A 22 -20.20 13.34 -8.77
N ARG A 23 -19.52 13.88 -9.79
CA ARG A 23 -20.14 14.24 -11.06
C ARG A 23 -20.70 13.03 -11.81
N LEU A 24 -19.97 11.91 -11.77
CA LEU A 24 -20.35 10.67 -12.43
C LEU A 24 -21.53 9.98 -11.71
N PHE A 25 -21.51 9.95 -10.38
CA PHE A 25 -22.44 9.14 -9.60
C PHE A 25 -23.58 9.94 -8.96
N PHE A 26 -23.33 11.06 -8.28
CA PHE A 26 -24.33 11.63 -7.37
C PHE A 26 -25.01 12.91 -7.86
N TYR A 27 -24.43 13.59 -8.87
CA TYR A 27 -24.91 14.90 -9.33
C TYR A 27 -26.41 14.95 -9.69
N LYS A 28 -26.94 13.86 -10.25
CA LYS A 28 -28.34 13.78 -10.72
C LYS A 28 -29.32 13.27 -9.66
N ASP A 29 -28.88 12.89 -8.46
CA ASP A 29 -29.74 12.25 -7.49
C ASP A 29 -30.63 13.26 -6.73
N THR A 30 -31.83 12.83 -6.35
CA THR A 30 -32.80 13.64 -5.58
C THR A 30 -32.71 13.42 -4.06
N PHE A 31 -31.73 12.64 -3.59
CA PHE A 31 -31.45 12.41 -2.18
C PHE A 31 -30.58 13.54 -1.59
N PHE A 32 -31.16 14.72 -1.43
CA PHE A 32 -30.43 15.95 -1.04
C PHE A 32 -29.67 15.84 0.29
N LYS A 33 -30.26 15.18 1.30
CA LYS A 33 -29.59 14.97 2.60
C LYS A 33 -28.34 14.10 2.49
N LEU A 34 -28.39 13.04 1.69
CA LEU A 34 -27.26 12.12 1.51
C LEU A 34 -26.17 12.73 0.62
N ARG A 35 -26.57 13.49 -0.41
CA ARG A 35 -25.66 14.32 -1.20
C ARG A 35 -24.91 15.34 -0.34
N ARG A 36 -25.59 16.02 0.59
CA ARG A 36 -24.97 16.92 1.58
C ARG A 36 -23.90 16.18 2.38
N ALA A 37 -24.26 15.04 2.97
CA ALA A 37 -23.34 14.25 3.78
C ALA A 37 -22.09 13.80 3.01
N ILE A 38 -22.24 13.32 1.77
CA ILE A 38 -21.09 12.94 0.92
C ILE A 38 -20.22 14.14 0.56
N LEU A 39 -20.82 15.27 0.18
CA LEU A 39 -20.05 16.48 -0.18
C LEU A 39 -19.20 16.98 0.99
N LEU A 40 -19.74 16.95 2.21
CA LEU A 40 -18.98 17.27 3.42
C LEU A 40 -17.92 16.21 3.74
N ALA A 41 -18.26 14.93 3.55
CA ALA A 41 -17.32 13.82 3.76
C ALA A 41 -16.12 13.91 2.80
N PHE A 42 -16.29 14.39 1.57
CA PHE A 42 -15.16 14.62 0.66
C PHE A 42 -14.16 15.64 1.21
N PHE A 43 -14.62 16.74 1.82
CA PHE A 43 -13.71 17.71 2.43
C PHE A 43 -12.92 17.09 3.60
N GLY A 44 -13.61 16.39 4.50
CA GLY A 44 -12.95 15.72 5.62
C GLY A 44 -11.97 14.65 5.13
N LEU A 45 -12.42 13.75 4.25
CA LEU A 45 -11.61 12.64 3.77
C LEU A 45 -10.39 13.13 2.97
N ALA A 46 -10.52 14.20 2.17
CA ALA A 46 -9.39 14.79 1.45
C ALA A 46 -8.26 15.23 2.39
N LEU A 47 -8.60 15.74 3.57
CA LEU A 47 -7.63 16.16 4.59
C LEU A 47 -7.08 14.98 5.40
N PHE A 48 -7.94 14.03 5.77
CA PHE A 48 -7.52 12.94 6.65
C PHE A 48 -6.84 11.78 5.91
N TYR A 49 -7.19 11.49 4.66
CA TYR A 49 -6.63 10.31 3.98
C TYR A 49 -5.10 10.33 3.80
N PRO A 50 -4.39 11.46 3.59
CA PRO A 50 -2.93 11.46 3.50
C PRO A 50 -2.26 11.17 4.86
N LEU A 51 -2.98 11.37 5.96
CA LEU A 51 -2.51 11.10 7.33
C LEU A 51 -2.67 9.62 7.71
N LEU A 52 -3.50 8.87 6.98
CA LEU A 52 -3.75 7.46 7.25
C LEU A 52 -2.59 6.61 6.70
N ASN A 53 -1.60 6.39 7.56
CA ASN A 53 -0.43 5.60 7.22
C ASN A 53 -0.71 4.09 7.34
N ILE A 54 -1.25 3.51 6.27
CA ILE A 54 -1.44 2.04 6.17
C ILE A 54 -0.12 1.36 5.77
N GLN A 55 0.93 2.13 5.48
CA GLN A 55 2.23 1.62 5.05
C GLN A 55 2.88 0.73 6.10
N ASP A 56 2.77 1.07 7.38
CA ASP A 56 3.36 0.27 8.46
C ASP A 56 2.63 -1.07 8.61
N TRP A 57 1.30 -1.09 8.46
CA TRP A 57 0.50 -2.31 8.45
C TRP A 57 0.77 -3.20 7.23
N VAL A 58 0.96 -2.60 6.03
CA VAL A 58 1.34 -3.33 4.80
C VAL A 58 2.78 -3.83 4.86
N ARG A 59 3.70 -3.05 5.42
CA ARG A 59 5.11 -3.43 5.61
C ARG A 59 5.26 -4.58 6.60
N GLN A 60 4.36 -4.71 7.57
CA GLN A 60 4.32 -5.86 8.49
C GLN A 60 3.85 -7.16 7.81
N GLN A 61 3.16 -7.09 6.67
CA GLN A 61 2.63 -8.27 5.98
C GLN A 61 3.59 -8.88 4.93
N GLU A 62 4.69 -8.21 4.56
CA GLU A 62 5.74 -8.83 3.74
C GLU A 62 7.18 -8.43 4.17
N PRO A 63 8.13 -9.38 4.23
CA PRO A 63 9.47 -9.20 4.78
C PRO A 63 10.46 -8.55 3.77
N ILE A 64 10.04 -7.52 3.05
CA ILE A 64 10.87 -6.86 2.01
C ILE A 64 11.20 -5.39 2.38
N ALA A 65 10.62 -4.84 3.45
CA ALA A 65 10.93 -3.49 3.91
C ALA A 65 12.40 -3.33 4.35
N ASP A 66 13.02 -4.38 4.89
CA ASP A 66 14.42 -4.36 5.35
C ASP A 66 15.42 -4.27 4.20
N VAL A 67 15.10 -4.84 3.03
CA VAL A 67 15.99 -4.83 1.85
C VAL A 67 16.03 -3.43 1.21
N ILE A 68 14.93 -2.68 1.25
CA ILE A 68 14.87 -1.31 0.69
C ILE A 68 15.62 -0.31 1.60
N TYR A 69 15.56 -0.49 2.92
CA TYR A 69 16.35 0.30 3.89
C TYR A 69 17.85 -0.03 3.82
N MET A 70 18.20 -1.26 3.42
CA MET A 70 19.58 -1.69 3.20
C MET A 70 20.19 -1.10 1.92
N TYR A 71 19.39 -0.86 0.87
CA TYR A 71 19.86 -0.21 -0.37
C TYR A 71 19.96 1.31 -0.28
N SER A 72 19.09 2.00 0.47
CA SER A 72 19.20 3.46 0.67
C SER A 72 20.40 3.85 1.52
N ALA A 73 20.89 2.96 2.38
CA ALA A 73 22.10 3.15 3.19
C ALA A 73 23.42 2.87 2.44
N MET A 74 23.36 2.33 1.21
CA MET A 74 24.56 1.99 0.41
C MET A 74 24.96 3.06 -0.62
N LEU A 75 24.16 4.12 -0.81
CA LEU A 75 24.59 5.28 -1.59
C LEU A 75 25.40 6.23 -0.69
N PRO A 76 26.62 6.63 -1.09
CA PRO A 76 27.30 7.72 -0.42
C PRO A 76 26.50 9.00 -0.66
N GLU A 77 25.93 9.58 0.39
CA GLU A 77 25.73 11.03 0.42
C GLU A 77 27.12 11.64 0.40
N ALA A 78 27.57 12.01 -0.80
CA ALA A 78 28.77 12.81 -0.97
C ALA A 78 28.49 14.19 -0.37
N THR A 79 28.71 14.35 0.94
CA THR A 79 28.95 15.67 1.52
C THR A 79 30.34 16.10 1.08
N ALA A 80 30.43 16.65 -0.12
CA ALA A 80 31.52 17.54 -0.46
C ALA A 80 31.45 18.72 0.52
N LYS A 81 32.44 18.85 1.41
CA LYS A 81 32.79 20.16 1.93
C LYS A 81 33.43 20.90 0.76
N ALA A 82 32.59 21.52 -0.06
CA ALA A 82 33.04 22.64 -0.87
C ALA A 82 33.46 23.73 0.12
N ASP A 83 34.64 24.29 -0.08
CA ASP A 83 34.96 25.57 0.55
C ASP A 83 33.80 26.52 0.25
N ALA A 84 33.21 27.05 1.34
CA ALA A 84 32.07 27.93 1.28
C ALA A 84 32.48 29.27 0.66
N ALA A 85 32.65 29.30 -0.65
CA ALA A 85 32.15 30.43 -1.41
C ALA A 85 30.66 30.50 -1.11
N ALA A 86 30.16 31.66 -0.70
CA ALA A 86 28.75 31.89 -0.44
C ALA A 86 27.94 31.73 -1.75
N SER A 87 27.72 30.49 -2.18
CA SER A 87 26.77 30.17 -3.23
C SER A 87 25.39 30.31 -2.61
N VAL A 88 24.66 31.35 -3.04
CA VAL A 88 23.27 31.55 -2.65
C VAL A 88 22.52 30.28 -3.03
N ASP A 89 21.95 29.59 -2.03
CA ASP A 89 21.07 28.44 -2.22
C ASP A 89 19.75 28.91 -2.85
N TRP A 90 19.80 29.26 -4.13
CA TRP A 90 18.67 29.83 -4.85
C TRP A 90 17.49 28.86 -4.87
N TYR A 91 17.71 27.54 -4.77
CA TYR A 91 16.65 26.54 -4.70
C TYR A 91 15.93 26.58 -3.35
N GLY A 92 16.65 26.58 -2.23
CA GLY A 92 16.06 26.73 -0.91
C GLY A 92 15.33 28.07 -0.75
N TRP A 93 15.92 29.16 -1.23
CA TRP A 93 15.29 30.48 -1.26
C TRP A 93 14.06 30.53 -2.17
N LEU A 94 14.09 29.87 -3.33
CA LEU A 94 12.94 29.75 -4.22
C LEU A 94 11.80 28.95 -3.57
N LEU A 95 12.12 27.81 -2.95
CA LEU A 95 11.10 26.97 -2.32
C LEU A 95 10.51 27.64 -1.06
N GLY A 96 11.35 28.30 -0.26
CA GLY A 96 10.92 29.09 0.88
C GLY A 96 10.07 30.29 0.47
N SER A 97 10.50 31.04 -0.56
CA SER A 97 9.71 32.18 -1.07
C SER A 97 8.36 31.75 -1.63
N LEU A 98 8.27 30.60 -2.31
CA LEU A 98 6.98 30.02 -2.73
C LEU A 98 6.07 29.69 -1.53
N GLY A 99 6.63 29.19 -0.42
CA GLY A 99 5.90 28.97 0.82
C GLY A 99 5.34 30.27 1.41
N PHE A 100 6.16 31.33 1.48
CA PHE A 100 5.72 32.65 1.93
C PHE A 100 4.65 33.25 1.02
N ILE A 101 4.77 33.11 -0.30
CA ILE A 101 3.74 33.55 -1.26
C ILE A 101 2.44 32.79 -1.02
N TYR A 102 2.50 31.47 -0.87
CA TYR A 102 1.33 30.65 -0.59
C TYR A 102 0.61 31.12 0.68
N TRP A 103 1.33 31.21 1.81
CA TRP A 103 0.75 31.67 3.08
C TRP A 103 0.29 33.13 3.03
N GLY A 104 0.98 34.00 2.28
CA GLY A 104 0.56 35.38 2.05
C GLY A 104 -0.79 35.46 1.32
N ILE A 105 -0.98 34.66 0.27
CA ILE A 105 -2.26 34.57 -0.45
C ILE A 105 -3.36 34.00 0.45
N VAL A 106 -3.07 32.93 1.20
CA VAL A 106 -4.03 32.36 2.16
C VAL A 106 -4.43 33.38 3.22
N ALA A 107 -3.47 34.12 3.78
CA ALA A 107 -3.72 35.17 4.75
C ALA A 107 -4.55 36.32 4.17
N PHE A 108 -4.26 36.76 2.94
CA PHE A 108 -5.06 37.75 2.24
C PHE A 108 -6.51 37.29 2.02
N LEU A 109 -6.71 36.06 1.55
CA LEU A 109 -8.04 35.48 1.35
C LEU A 109 -8.80 35.32 2.68
N CYS A 110 -8.10 34.93 3.74
CA CYS A 110 -8.64 34.85 5.09
C CYS A 110 -9.07 36.23 5.60
N GLY A 111 -8.23 37.26 5.43
CA GLY A 111 -8.58 38.64 5.75
C GLY A 111 -9.83 39.13 5.01
N ARG A 112 -9.91 38.88 3.69
CA ARG A 112 -11.11 39.16 2.88
C ARG A 112 -12.34 38.45 3.42
N PHE A 113 -12.21 37.19 3.83
CA PHE A 113 -13.30 36.40 4.40
C PHE A 113 -13.75 36.94 5.78
N LEU A 114 -12.83 37.33 6.66
CA LEU A 114 -13.13 37.95 7.95
C LEU A 114 -13.84 39.30 7.80
N VAL A 115 -13.46 40.11 6.82
CA VAL A 115 -14.16 41.36 6.49
C VAL A 115 -15.60 41.08 6.03
N GLN A 116 -15.82 40.03 5.22
CA GLN A 116 -17.18 39.64 4.82
C GLN A 116 -18.02 39.15 6.00
N LEU A 117 -17.42 38.34 6.89
CA LEU A 117 -18.10 37.84 8.07
C LEU A 117 -18.44 38.97 9.05
N SER A 118 -17.50 39.88 9.31
CA SER A 118 -17.73 41.05 10.17
C SER A 118 -18.76 42.02 9.59
N SER A 119 -18.84 42.17 8.27
CA SER A 119 -19.90 42.96 7.61
C SER A 119 -21.31 42.41 7.91
N ILE A 120 -21.48 41.08 7.88
CA ILE A 120 -22.76 40.43 8.23
C ILE A 120 -23.08 40.62 9.72
N LEU A 121 -22.09 40.47 10.60
CA LEU A 121 -22.27 40.68 12.04
C LEU A 121 -22.60 42.15 12.35
N TRP A 122 -21.92 43.09 11.69
CA TRP A 122 -22.19 44.52 11.82
C TRP A 122 -23.61 44.86 11.33
N LEU A 123 -24.04 44.27 10.22
CA LEU A 123 -25.42 44.40 9.73
C LEU A 123 -26.42 43.81 10.76
N ALA A 124 -26.12 42.67 11.38
CA ALA A 124 -26.96 42.09 12.43
C ALA A 124 -27.08 42.99 13.67
N HIS A 125 -25.99 43.66 14.06
CA HIS A 125 -25.98 44.60 15.19
C HIS A 125 -26.70 45.92 14.88
N THR A 126 -26.74 46.33 13.62
CA THR A 126 -27.35 47.60 13.19
C THR A 126 -28.83 47.47 12.83
N SER A 127 -29.26 46.27 12.43
CA SER A 127 -30.64 45.98 12.05
C SER A 127 -31.56 45.83 13.26
N GLU A 128 -32.79 46.33 13.12
CA GLU A 128 -33.83 46.16 14.13
C GLU A 128 -34.41 44.74 14.05
N ARG A 129 -34.75 44.16 15.21
CA ARG A 129 -35.41 42.85 15.30
C ARG A 129 -36.92 43.02 15.31
N VAL A 130 -37.58 42.43 14.33
CA VAL A 130 -39.04 42.43 14.17
C VAL A 130 -39.53 40.99 14.14
N VAL A 131 -40.67 40.69 14.75
CA VAL A 131 -41.29 39.36 14.71
C VAL A 131 -42.32 39.33 13.59
N ILE A 132 -42.10 38.47 12.59
CA ILE A 132 -43.01 38.25 11.45
C ILE A 132 -43.42 36.77 11.49
N HIS A 133 -44.73 36.48 11.49
CA HIS A 133 -45.27 35.11 11.57
C HIS A 133 -44.59 34.25 12.67
N GLU A 134 -44.54 34.76 13.91
CA GLU A 134 -43.91 34.11 15.07
C GLU A 134 -42.38 33.87 14.97
N THR A 135 -41.74 34.36 13.90
CA THR A 135 -40.31 34.19 13.66
C THR A 135 -39.57 35.51 13.88
N PRO A 136 -38.48 35.55 14.68
CA PRO A 136 -37.67 36.76 14.84
C PRO A 136 -36.80 36.99 13.58
N VAL A 137 -36.98 38.14 12.96
CA VAL A 137 -36.34 38.55 11.70
C VAL A 137 -35.62 39.88 11.89
N TYR A 138 -34.47 40.04 11.24
CA TYR A 138 -33.73 41.30 11.18
C TYR A 138 -34.21 42.12 9.98
N ALA A 139 -34.84 43.26 10.25
CA ALA A 139 -35.44 44.10 9.23
C ALA A 139 -34.37 44.89 8.47
N LEU A 140 -34.30 44.67 7.15
CA LEU A 140 -33.37 45.38 6.26
C LEU A 140 -33.95 46.75 5.86
N ARG A 141 -33.16 47.81 6.01
CA ARG A 141 -33.57 49.19 5.65
C ARG A 141 -33.62 49.47 4.14
N LYS A 142 -32.99 48.61 3.32
CA LYS A 142 -32.94 48.73 1.86
C LYS A 142 -33.58 47.49 1.23
N ALA A 143 -34.23 47.68 0.08
CA ALA A 143 -34.72 46.59 -0.75
C ALA A 143 -33.53 45.73 -1.23
N ALA A 144 -33.26 44.67 -0.48
CA ALA A 144 -32.27 43.65 -0.78
C ALA A 144 -32.98 42.29 -0.67
N GLY A 145 -32.48 41.30 -1.41
CA GLY A 145 -33.06 39.96 -1.38
C GLY A 145 -32.99 39.35 0.02
N PRO A 146 -33.97 38.52 0.40
CA PRO A 146 -33.93 37.78 1.67
C PRO A 146 -32.70 36.88 1.73
N PHE A 147 -32.10 36.78 2.91
CA PHE A 147 -31.03 35.83 3.15
C PHE A 147 -30.95 35.45 4.64
N SER A 148 -30.33 34.32 4.91
CA SER A 148 -30.14 33.79 6.27
C SER A 148 -28.70 33.45 6.55
N PHE A 149 -28.28 33.67 7.80
CA PHE A 149 -26.95 33.35 8.26
C PHE A 149 -26.96 32.89 9.73
N PHE A 150 -26.45 31.69 9.99
CA PHE A 150 -26.52 30.97 11.26
C PHE A 150 -27.94 30.91 11.83
N ARG A 151 -28.23 31.70 12.85
CA ARG A 151 -29.53 31.78 13.54
C ARG A 151 -30.29 33.06 13.21
N MET A 152 -29.85 33.78 12.18
CA MET A 152 -30.36 35.10 11.81
C MET A 152 -31.02 35.01 10.45
N VAL A 153 -32.25 35.51 10.36
CA VAL A 153 -33.00 35.67 9.11
C VAL A 153 -33.09 37.15 8.82
N PHE A 154 -32.72 37.58 7.62
CA PHE A 154 -32.80 38.97 7.18
C PHE A 154 -33.85 39.10 6.09
N LEU A 155 -34.80 40.03 6.27
CA LEU A 155 -35.89 40.27 5.34
C LEU A 155 -36.18 41.77 5.26
N HIS A 156 -36.61 42.23 4.08
CA HIS A 156 -37.19 43.56 3.93
C HIS A 156 -38.72 43.46 4.07
N PRO A 157 -39.35 44.07 5.09
CA PRO A 157 -40.77 43.86 5.40
C PRO A 157 -41.76 44.36 4.33
N GLU A 158 -41.38 45.32 3.48
CA GLU A 158 -42.32 46.04 2.60
C GLU A 158 -42.34 45.56 1.13
N SER A 159 -41.66 44.46 0.79
CA SER A 159 -41.49 44.04 -0.62
C SER A 159 -42.38 42.88 -1.09
N HIS A 160 -43.15 42.22 -0.23
CA HIS A 160 -43.80 40.95 -0.56
C HIS A 160 -45.23 40.84 -0.02
N SER A 161 -46.09 40.10 -0.74
CA SER A 161 -47.42 39.71 -0.26
C SER A 161 -47.31 38.79 0.98
N ASP A 162 -48.34 38.73 1.84
CA ASP A 162 -48.32 37.87 3.04
C ASP A 162 -48.00 36.40 2.71
N LYS A 163 -48.55 35.89 1.60
CA LYS A 163 -48.28 34.51 1.14
C LYS A 163 -46.85 34.32 0.64
N GLU A 164 -46.30 35.33 -0.03
CA GLU A 164 -44.92 35.32 -0.54
C GLU A 164 -43.92 35.39 0.62
N THR A 165 -44.23 36.21 1.63
CA THR A 165 -43.46 36.34 2.85
C THR A 165 -43.38 35.00 3.60
N ASP A 166 -44.49 34.29 3.71
CA ASP A 166 -44.54 32.98 4.37
C ASP A 166 -43.73 31.89 3.63
N GLU A 167 -43.78 31.88 2.29
CA GLU A 167 -42.92 31.01 1.45
C GLU A 167 -41.43 31.31 1.64
N ILE A 168 -41.06 32.59 1.64
CA ILE A 168 -39.67 33.04 1.85
C ILE A 168 -39.20 32.68 3.26
N LEU A 169 -40.02 32.93 4.29
CA LEU A 169 -39.66 32.63 5.67
C LEU A 169 -39.45 31.13 5.87
N THR A 170 -40.31 30.28 5.30
CA THR A 170 -40.13 28.83 5.34
C THR A 170 -38.80 28.40 4.69
N HIS A 171 -38.43 29.03 3.56
CA HIS A 171 -37.16 28.79 2.89
C HIS A 171 -35.97 29.22 3.77
N GLU A 172 -35.95 30.46 4.25
CA GLU A 172 -34.85 31.01 5.05
C GLU A 172 -34.71 30.32 6.41
N CYS A 173 -35.82 29.97 7.06
CA CYS A 173 -35.80 29.18 8.30
C CYS A 173 -35.24 27.77 8.09
N THR A 174 -35.35 27.22 6.87
CA THR A 174 -34.72 25.94 6.56
C THR A 174 -33.20 26.05 6.61
N HIS A 175 -32.61 27.13 6.10
CA HIS A 175 -31.16 27.35 6.18
C HIS A 175 -30.67 27.48 7.63
N VAL A 176 -31.46 28.16 8.46
CA VAL A 176 -31.17 28.31 9.89
C VAL A 176 -31.27 26.97 10.62
N SER A 177 -32.41 26.29 10.52
CA SER A 177 -32.69 25.04 11.24
C SER A 177 -31.72 23.92 10.87
N GLN A 178 -31.28 23.87 9.61
CA GLN A 178 -30.37 22.85 9.12
C GLN A 178 -28.90 23.27 9.15
N TRP A 179 -28.57 24.44 9.74
CA TRP A 179 -27.21 24.96 9.91
C TRP A 179 -26.41 25.11 8.60
N HIS A 180 -27.07 25.50 7.51
CA HIS A 180 -26.47 25.63 6.17
C HIS A 180 -25.26 26.58 6.12
N SER A 181 -25.19 27.55 7.04
CA SER A 181 -24.05 28.47 7.12
C SER A 181 -22.75 27.76 7.49
N ILE A 182 -22.79 26.67 8.25
CA ILE A 182 -21.58 25.88 8.57
C ILE A 182 -21.02 25.23 7.29
N ASP A 183 -21.88 24.65 6.45
CA ASP A 183 -21.47 24.03 5.19
C ASP A 183 -20.80 25.05 4.25
N VAL A 184 -21.37 26.26 4.18
CA VAL A 184 -20.83 27.36 3.36
C VAL A 184 -19.46 27.79 3.88
N ILE A 185 -19.32 28.01 5.19
CA ILE A 185 -18.05 28.39 5.83
C ILE A 185 -16.99 27.32 5.60
N LEU A 186 -17.32 26.05 5.86
CA LEU A 186 -16.40 24.93 5.65
C LEU A 186 -15.91 24.88 4.20
N SER A 187 -16.82 25.00 3.23
CA SER A 187 -16.45 24.98 1.81
C SER A 187 -15.59 26.20 1.41
N GLU A 188 -15.83 27.38 2.01
CA GLU A 188 -15.00 28.57 1.81
C GLU A 188 -13.60 28.36 2.40
N MET A 189 -13.48 27.81 3.60
CA MET A 189 -12.20 27.48 4.23
C MET A 189 -11.37 26.53 3.37
N MET A 190 -12.00 25.50 2.80
CA MET A 190 -11.32 24.58 1.88
C MET A 190 -10.85 25.27 0.60
N CYS A 191 -11.67 26.16 0.02
CA CYS A 191 -11.26 26.98 -1.13
C CYS A 191 -10.11 27.93 -0.78
N MET A 192 -10.06 28.51 0.42
CA MET A 192 -8.96 29.38 0.82
C MET A 192 -7.64 28.59 0.93
N ALA A 193 -7.69 27.40 1.56
CA ALA A 193 -6.52 26.54 1.67
C ALA A 193 -6.04 26.01 0.30
N CYS A 194 -6.98 25.62 -0.57
CA CYS A 194 -6.68 25.05 -1.89
C CYS A 194 -7.06 26.03 -3.02
N TRP A 195 -6.70 27.30 -2.88
CA TRP A 195 -7.17 28.39 -3.76
C TRP A 195 -6.85 28.20 -5.24
N PHE A 196 -5.72 27.57 -5.54
CA PHE A 196 -5.28 27.31 -6.91
C PHE A 196 -6.00 26.11 -7.56
N ASN A 197 -6.74 25.32 -6.79
CA ASN A 197 -7.40 24.10 -7.28
C ASN A 197 -8.86 24.37 -7.68
N PRO A 198 -9.17 24.46 -9.00
CA PRO A 198 -10.52 24.77 -9.48
C PRO A 198 -11.59 23.76 -9.05
N PHE A 199 -11.22 22.51 -8.77
CA PHE A 199 -12.16 21.46 -8.38
C PHE A 199 -12.75 21.68 -6.99
N VAL A 200 -12.02 22.34 -6.09
CA VAL A 200 -12.53 22.74 -4.77
C VAL A 200 -13.60 23.83 -4.92
N TRP A 201 -13.39 24.78 -5.83
CA TRP A 201 -14.40 25.79 -6.17
C TRP A 201 -15.66 25.17 -6.79
N LEU A 202 -15.49 24.16 -7.63
CA LEU A 202 -16.61 23.40 -8.20
C LEU A 202 -17.37 22.63 -7.11
N LEU A 203 -16.67 21.96 -6.19
CA LEU A 203 -17.30 21.29 -5.04
C LEU A 203 -18.07 22.28 -4.15
N LYS A 204 -17.50 23.44 -3.83
CA LYS A 204 -18.19 24.53 -3.12
C LYS A 204 -19.48 24.94 -3.82
N ARG A 205 -19.46 25.09 -5.15
CA ARG A 205 -20.66 25.40 -5.94
C ARG A 205 -21.72 24.31 -5.81
N GLU A 206 -21.31 23.04 -5.84
CA GLU A 206 -22.21 21.89 -5.68
C GLU A 206 -22.81 21.79 -4.28
N VAL A 207 -22.06 22.14 -3.24
CA VAL A 207 -22.58 22.29 -1.86
C VAL A 207 -23.69 23.32 -1.84
N ARG A 208 -23.43 24.55 -2.34
CA ARG A 208 -24.44 25.62 -2.36
C ARG A 208 -25.71 25.19 -3.09
N HIS A 209 -25.57 24.60 -4.28
CA HIS A 209 -26.71 24.06 -5.02
C HIS A 209 -27.54 23.06 -4.23
N ASN A 210 -26.88 22.14 -3.52
CA ASN A 210 -27.59 21.12 -2.76
C ASN A 210 -28.32 21.71 -1.54
N LEU A 211 -27.79 22.77 -0.93
CA LEU A 211 -28.47 23.49 0.17
C LEU A 211 -29.73 24.20 -0.33
N GLU A 212 -29.65 24.87 -1.49
CA GLU A 212 -30.82 25.49 -2.14
C GLU A 212 -31.91 24.44 -2.45
N TYR A 213 -31.51 23.29 -3.03
CA TYR A 213 -32.48 22.22 -3.32
C TYR A 213 -33.14 21.66 -2.05
N LEU A 214 -32.42 21.68 -0.93
CA LEU A 214 -32.94 21.18 0.35
C LEU A 214 -33.93 22.18 0.97
N ALA A 215 -33.66 23.48 0.84
CA ALA A 215 -34.59 24.54 1.21
C ALA A 215 -35.85 24.54 0.33
N ASP A 216 -35.69 24.52 -0.99
CA ASP A 216 -36.79 24.41 -1.96
C ASP A 216 -37.67 23.17 -1.69
N ASN A 217 -37.03 22.04 -1.40
CA ASN A 217 -37.72 20.79 -1.08
C ASN A 217 -38.52 20.89 0.23
N THR A 218 -38.05 21.66 1.20
CA THR A 218 -38.73 21.83 2.50
C THR A 218 -39.96 22.71 2.36
N VAL A 219 -39.90 23.76 1.54
CA VAL A 219 -41.08 24.56 1.17
C VAL A 219 -42.15 23.69 0.53
N ILE A 220 -41.80 22.91 -0.50
CA ILE A 220 -42.77 22.01 -1.18
C ILE A 220 -43.34 20.96 -0.21
N GLN A 221 -42.53 20.44 0.71
CA GLN A 221 -42.98 19.47 1.72
C GLN A 221 -43.89 20.08 2.80
N SER A 222 -43.82 21.40 3.01
CA SER A 222 -44.65 22.13 3.97
C SER A 222 -46.06 22.42 3.44
N GLY A 223 -46.35 22.08 2.17
CA GLY A 223 -47.70 22.12 1.60
C GLY A 223 -47.96 23.26 0.61
N TYR A 224 -46.97 24.11 0.33
CA TYR A 224 -47.09 25.19 -0.66
C TYR A 224 -47.15 24.66 -2.10
N ASP A 225 -47.88 25.36 -2.98
CA ASP A 225 -47.99 24.99 -4.38
C ASP A 225 -46.66 25.17 -5.13
N SER A 226 -46.21 24.11 -5.79
CA SER A 226 -44.92 24.12 -6.47
C SER A 226 -44.88 25.08 -7.67
N LYS A 227 -45.99 25.36 -8.35
CA LYS A 227 -45.98 26.28 -9.50
C LYS A 227 -45.94 27.72 -9.05
N SER A 228 -46.81 28.11 -8.12
CA SER A 228 -46.80 29.45 -7.52
C SER A 228 -45.42 29.80 -6.97
N TYR A 229 -44.81 28.89 -6.21
CA TYR A 229 -43.47 29.07 -5.68
C TYR A 229 -42.39 29.25 -6.76
N GLN A 230 -42.46 28.48 -7.86
CA GLN A 230 -41.53 28.62 -8.99
C GLN A 230 -41.63 29.99 -9.68
N TYR A 231 -42.84 30.52 -9.86
CA TYR A 231 -43.06 31.86 -10.43
C TYR A 231 -42.56 32.96 -9.49
N HIS A 232 -42.78 32.80 -8.18
CA HIS A 232 -42.27 33.72 -7.19
C HIS A 232 -40.73 33.77 -7.20
N LEU A 233 -40.05 32.62 -7.20
CA LEU A 233 -38.59 32.55 -7.33
C LEU A 233 -38.08 33.21 -8.63
N LEU A 234 -38.81 33.06 -9.74
CA LEU A 234 -38.46 33.70 -11.00
C LEU A 234 -38.63 35.23 -10.94
N GLY A 235 -39.67 35.71 -10.27
CA GLY A 235 -39.90 37.14 -10.00
C GLY A 235 -38.77 37.76 -9.16
N LEU A 236 -38.36 37.07 -8.09
CA LEU A 236 -37.26 37.52 -7.22
C LEU A 236 -35.92 37.60 -7.96
N ALA A 237 -35.65 36.65 -8.86
CA ALA A 237 -34.40 36.62 -9.63
C ALA A 237 -34.31 37.72 -10.71
N HIS A 238 -35.45 38.17 -11.25
CA HIS A 238 -35.49 39.18 -12.32
C HIS A 238 -35.11 40.58 -11.82
N HIS A 239 -35.39 40.90 -10.55
CA HIS A 239 -35.07 42.21 -9.97
C HIS A 239 -33.58 42.41 -9.61
N GLN A 240 -32.76 41.36 -9.63
CA GLN A 240 -31.33 41.44 -9.29
C GLN A 240 -30.39 41.60 -10.50
N SER A 241 -30.88 41.54 -11.75
CA SER A 241 -30.06 41.34 -12.94
C SER A 241 -29.83 42.58 -13.81
N VAL A 242 -29.57 43.76 -13.23
CA VAL A 242 -29.19 44.94 -14.03
C VAL A 242 -27.97 45.64 -13.42
N THR A 243 -26.78 45.13 -13.76
CA THR A 243 -25.54 45.91 -14.00
C THR A 243 -24.36 45.00 -14.43
N THR A 244 -23.75 45.37 -15.57
CA THR A 244 -22.34 45.20 -15.99
C THR A 244 -21.68 43.80 -16.16
N LEU A 245 -21.56 43.38 -17.43
CA LEU A 245 -20.51 42.54 -18.06
C LEU A 245 -20.32 41.04 -17.67
N TYR A 246 -21.03 40.43 -16.72
CA TYR A 246 -20.80 39.01 -16.33
C TYR A 246 -22.05 38.10 -16.22
N ASN A 247 -23.24 38.55 -16.62
CA ASN A 247 -24.49 37.93 -16.14
C ASN A 247 -25.10 36.83 -17.06
N SER A 248 -24.49 35.64 -17.11
CA SER A 248 -25.19 34.40 -17.54
C SER A 248 -25.20 33.29 -16.49
N PHE A 249 -24.41 33.44 -15.41
CA PHE A 249 -24.28 32.41 -14.38
C PHE A 249 -25.51 32.32 -13.47
N ASN A 250 -26.17 33.44 -13.14
CA ASN A 250 -27.31 33.42 -12.20
C ASN A 250 -28.56 32.70 -12.79
N VAL A 251 -28.76 32.82 -14.11
CA VAL A 251 -29.87 32.14 -14.83
C VAL A 251 -29.71 30.62 -14.80
N LEU A 252 -28.48 30.11 -14.87
CA LEU A 252 -28.20 28.68 -14.80
C LEU A 252 -28.52 28.10 -13.41
N HIS A 253 -28.28 28.84 -12.33
CA HIS A 253 -28.59 28.41 -10.97
C HIS A 253 -30.09 28.26 -10.73
N LEU A 254 -30.89 29.26 -11.13
CA LEU A 254 -32.35 29.22 -11.02
C LEU A 254 -32.97 28.09 -11.86
N LYS A 255 -32.52 27.94 -13.11
CA LYS A 255 -32.94 26.82 -13.97
C LYS A 255 -32.71 25.47 -13.29
N ASN A 256 -31.56 25.28 -12.65
CA ASN A 256 -31.25 24.01 -11.98
C ASN A 256 -32.14 23.77 -10.75
N ARG A 257 -32.48 24.81 -9.97
CA ARG A 257 -33.46 24.72 -8.86
C ARG A 257 -34.83 24.28 -9.36
N ILE A 258 -35.36 24.96 -10.38
CA ILE A 258 -36.66 24.63 -11.00
C ILE A 258 -36.65 23.21 -11.60
N MET A 259 -35.58 22.84 -12.30
CA MET A 259 -35.44 21.51 -12.88
C MET A 259 -35.44 20.42 -11.80
N MET A 260 -34.79 20.65 -10.65
CA MET A 260 -34.74 19.68 -9.55
C MET A 260 -36.06 19.60 -8.76
N MET A 261 -36.82 20.69 -8.65
CA MET A 261 -38.18 20.67 -8.07
C MET A 261 -39.15 19.84 -8.90
N ASN A 262 -39.09 19.95 -10.23
CA ASN A 262 -39.97 19.21 -11.16
C ASN A 262 -39.49 17.77 -11.47
N LYS A 263 -38.37 17.35 -10.88
CA LYS A 263 -37.79 16.03 -11.16
C LYS A 263 -38.49 14.93 -10.39
N LYS A 264 -38.81 13.82 -11.07
CA LYS A 264 -39.31 12.59 -10.42
C LYS A 264 -38.31 12.11 -9.36
N ARG A 265 -38.82 11.72 -8.19
CA ARG A 265 -38.01 11.20 -7.09
C ARG A 265 -37.26 9.95 -7.55
N SER A 266 -36.00 9.86 -7.14
CA SER A 266 -35.14 8.71 -7.40
C SER A 266 -35.66 7.51 -6.59
N PRO A 267 -35.74 6.31 -7.20
CA PRO A 267 -36.22 5.12 -6.49
C PRO A 267 -35.28 4.76 -5.35
N GLY A 268 -35.81 4.19 -4.26
CA GLY A 268 -35.06 3.89 -3.04
C GLY A 268 -33.82 3.02 -3.26
N ILE A 269 -33.84 2.15 -4.27
CA ILE A 269 -32.71 1.28 -4.64
C ILE A 269 -31.47 2.08 -5.05
N VAL A 270 -31.62 3.30 -5.57
CA VAL A 270 -30.48 4.16 -5.95
C VAL A 270 -29.69 4.61 -4.71
N ARG A 271 -30.22 4.49 -3.48
CA ARG A 271 -29.45 4.75 -2.26
C ARG A 271 -28.29 3.78 -2.06
N THR A 272 -28.39 2.53 -2.52
CA THR A 272 -27.29 1.56 -2.40
C THR A 272 -26.07 1.95 -3.22
N LYS A 273 -26.26 2.77 -4.28
CA LYS A 273 -25.17 3.39 -5.05
C LYS A 273 -24.17 4.12 -4.17
N TYR A 274 -24.61 4.68 -3.03
CA TYR A 274 -23.73 5.41 -2.13
C TYR A 274 -22.72 4.51 -1.42
N LEU A 275 -22.94 3.19 -1.39
CA LEU A 275 -21.94 2.23 -0.93
C LEU A 275 -20.72 2.16 -1.85
N ILE A 276 -20.82 2.59 -3.12
CA ILE A 276 -19.67 2.68 -4.04
C ILE A 276 -18.64 3.71 -3.58
N PHE A 277 -18.99 4.57 -2.62
CA PHE A 277 -18.03 5.46 -1.98
C PHE A 277 -17.00 4.69 -1.15
N ILE A 278 -17.36 3.56 -0.54
CA ILE A 278 -16.44 2.74 0.28
C ILE A 278 -15.23 2.24 -0.54
N PRO A 279 -15.40 1.58 -1.70
CA PRO A 279 -14.25 1.16 -2.50
C PRO A 279 -13.45 2.34 -3.04
N LEU A 280 -14.06 3.51 -3.29
CA LEU A 280 -13.31 4.72 -3.66
C LEU A 280 -12.35 5.14 -2.54
N VAL A 281 -12.82 5.16 -1.29
CA VAL A 281 -11.95 5.44 -0.13
C VAL A 281 -10.81 4.42 -0.04
N GLY A 282 -11.11 3.13 -0.25
CA GLY A 282 -10.10 2.07 -0.29
C GLY A 282 -9.06 2.28 -1.40
N ILE A 283 -9.48 2.67 -2.60
CA ILE A 283 -8.56 2.98 -3.72
C ILE A 283 -7.69 4.19 -3.39
N LEU A 284 -8.24 5.26 -2.81
CA LEU A 284 -7.48 6.44 -2.39
C LEU A 284 -6.45 6.12 -1.31
N MET A 285 -6.81 5.24 -0.37
CA MET A 285 -5.91 4.73 0.66
C MET A 285 -4.74 3.94 0.03
N LEU A 286 -5.00 3.10 -0.96
CA LEU A 286 -3.97 2.39 -1.70
C LEU A 286 -3.06 3.36 -2.49
N LEU A 287 -3.65 4.36 -3.17
CA LEU A 287 -2.91 5.39 -3.93
C LEU A 287 -2.03 6.29 -3.05
N SER A 288 -2.45 6.57 -1.81
CA SER A 288 -1.64 7.32 -0.84
C SER A 288 -0.30 6.64 -0.55
N ASN A 289 -0.26 5.30 -0.70
CA ASN A 289 0.90 4.46 -0.47
C ASN A 289 1.63 4.19 -1.80
N ILE A 290 2.41 5.18 -2.25
CA ILE A 290 3.18 5.19 -3.50
C ILE A 290 4.04 3.92 -3.64
N GLU A 291 4.61 3.41 -2.56
CA GLU A 291 5.39 2.18 -2.55
C GLU A 291 4.54 0.93 -2.85
N ALA A 292 3.31 0.85 -2.34
CA ALA A 292 2.43 -0.29 -2.59
C ALA A 292 1.96 -0.33 -4.06
N VAL A 293 1.64 0.83 -4.64
CA VAL A 293 1.26 0.93 -6.06
C VAL A 293 2.44 0.62 -6.97
N ALA A 294 3.64 1.15 -6.66
CA ALA A 294 4.86 0.85 -7.42
C ALA A 294 5.19 -0.65 -7.40
N ARG A 295 5.00 -1.33 -6.26
CA ARG A 295 5.20 -2.79 -6.17
C ARG A 295 4.18 -3.58 -6.99
N LEU A 296 2.90 -3.17 -6.99
CA LEU A 296 1.87 -3.83 -7.79
C LEU A 296 2.06 -3.62 -9.29
N THR A 297 2.44 -2.42 -9.73
CA THR A 297 2.74 -2.15 -11.14
C THR A 297 3.97 -2.91 -11.61
N VAL A 298 5.03 -3.00 -10.78
CA VAL A 298 6.22 -3.81 -11.07
C VAL A 298 5.89 -5.31 -11.09
N ARG A 299 5.07 -5.82 -10.17
CA ARG A 299 4.63 -7.23 -10.17
C ARG A 299 3.85 -7.56 -11.45
N LEU A 300 2.87 -6.72 -11.81
CA LEU A 300 2.07 -6.92 -13.02
C LEU A 300 2.90 -6.80 -14.30
N ALA A 301 3.88 -5.88 -14.33
CA ALA A 301 4.81 -5.75 -15.45
C ALA A 301 5.75 -6.95 -15.56
N ASN A 302 6.25 -7.47 -14.43
CA ASN A 302 7.10 -8.66 -14.38
C ASN A 302 6.33 -9.95 -14.74
N GLU A 303 5.10 -10.11 -14.27
CA GLU A 303 4.24 -11.24 -14.65
C GLU A 303 3.90 -11.20 -16.15
N ALA A 304 3.64 -10.01 -16.71
CA ALA A 304 3.37 -9.84 -18.13
C ALA A 304 4.61 -10.06 -19.03
N THR A 305 5.81 -9.74 -18.54
CA THR A 305 7.07 -9.95 -19.30
C THR A 305 7.55 -11.39 -19.25
N VAL A 306 7.40 -12.08 -18.11
CA VAL A 306 7.74 -13.51 -17.98
C VAL A 306 6.77 -14.39 -18.79
N SER A 307 5.50 -13.99 -18.92
CA SER A 307 4.49 -14.76 -19.68
C SER A 307 4.72 -14.80 -21.20
N ASN A 308 5.58 -13.94 -21.77
CA ASN A 308 5.75 -13.81 -23.23
C ASN A 308 7.19 -14.11 -23.72
N ALA A 309 8.09 -14.57 -22.85
CA ALA A 309 9.43 -14.97 -23.28
C ALA A 309 9.36 -16.29 -24.06
N MET A 310 9.85 -16.30 -25.31
CA MET A 310 9.98 -17.51 -26.12
C MET A 310 11.17 -18.33 -25.63
N VAL A 311 10.97 -19.63 -25.42
CA VAL A 311 11.99 -20.59 -25.01
C VAL A 311 11.97 -21.76 -26.00
N THR A 312 13.15 -22.24 -26.39
CA THR A 312 13.29 -23.50 -27.13
C THR A 312 13.25 -24.67 -26.15
N ALA A 313 12.09 -25.31 -26.05
CA ALA A 313 11.94 -26.52 -25.23
C ALA A 313 12.59 -27.72 -25.94
N THR A 314 13.56 -28.34 -25.30
CA THR A 314 14.30 -29.52 -25.80
C THR A 314 14.29 -30.66 -24.78
N GLY A 315 14.02 -31.88 -25.26
CA GLY A 315 13.93 -33.06 -24.38
C GLY A 315 13.99 -34.37 -25.13
N ILE A 316 14.18 -35.47 -24.40
CA ILE A 316 14.22 -36.83 -24.94
C ILE A 316 13.10 -37.64 -24.29
N LEU A 317 12.15 -38.11 -25.09
CA LEU A 317 11.07 -38.98 -24.63
C LEU A 317 11.55 -40.44 -24.64
N VAL A 318 11.45 -41.09 -23.49
CA VAL A 318 11.81 -42.50 -23.29
C VAL A 318 10.63 -43.27 -22.70
N ASP A 319 10.65 -44.60 -22.79
CA ASP A 319 9.73 -45.43 -22.03
C ASP A 319 10.23 -45.77 -20.62
N GLU A 320 9.44 -46.55 -19.88
CA GLU A 320 9.76 -47.04 -18.53
C GLU A 320 11.06 -47.86 -18.49
N THR A 321 11.50 -48.41 -19.64
CA THR A 321 12.73 -49.19 -19.78
C THR A 321 13.92 -48.37 -20.29
N GLY A 322 13.72 -47.07 -20.51
CA GLY A 322 14.73 -46.14 -21.01
C GLY A 322 14.93 -46.18 -22.53
N GLN A 323 14.08 -46.88 -23.29
CA GLN A 323 14.16 -46.90 -24.75
C GLN A 323 13.57 -45.62 -25.36
N PRO A 324 14.21 -45.02 -26.37
CA PRO A 324 13.69 -43.84 -27.03
C PRO A 324 12.34 -44.04 -27.70
N LEU A 325 11.41 -43.10 -27.48
CA LEU A 325 10.11 -43.09 -28.10
C LEU A 325 10.16 -42.37 -29.45
N ILE A 326 10.26 -43.13 -30.53
CA ILE A 326 10.33 -42.60 -31.90
C ILE A 326 8.91 -42.26 -32.38
N GLY A 327 8.68 -41.01 -32.79
CA GLY A 327 7.37 -40.56 -33.30
C GLY A 327 6.34 -40.21 -32.23
N ALA A 328 6.77 -39.94 -30.99
CA ALA A 328 5.93 -39.38 -29.95
C ALA A 328 5.56 -37.93 -30.25
N SER A 329 4.31 -37.57 -29.97
CA SER A 329 3.75 -36.26 -30.27
C SER A 329 3.90 -35.34 -29.06
N VAL A 330 4.52 -34.17 -29.28
CA VAL A 330 4.68 -33.10 -28.29
C VAL A 330 3.92 -31.88 -28.80
N VAL A 331 2.82 -31.51 -28.15
CA VAL A 331 1.91 -30.45 -28.61
C VAL A 331 1.62 -29.46 -27.49
N VAL A 332 1.56 -28.17 -27.82
CA VAL A 332 1.14 -27.14 -26.87
C VAL A 332 -0.34 -27.33 -26.53
N LYS A 333 -0.67 -27.44 -25.24
CA LYS A 333 -2.03 -27.63 -24.77
C LYS A 333 -2.92 -26.44 -25.15
N GLY A 334 -3.91 -26.69 -26.02
CA GLY A 334 -4.83 -25.67 -26.54
C GLY A 334 -4.33 -24.93 -27.79
N GLY A 335 -3.09 -25.20 -28.24
CA GLY A 335 -2.51 -24.65 -29.46
C GLY A 335 -2.52 -25.62 -30.64
N LYS A 336 -2.11 -25.14 -31.83
CA LYS A 336 -1.87 -25.96 -33.04
C LYS A 336 -0.39 -26.30 -33.24
N GLU A 337 0.48 -25.72 -32.43
CA GLU A 337 1.92 -25.89 -32.50
C GLU A 337 2.34 -27.20 -31.81
N GLY A 338 3.15 -27.98 -32.49
CA GLY A 338 3.64 -29.25 -31.99
C GLY A 338 4.71 -29.83 -32.90
N THR A 339 5.43 -30.79 -32.36
CA THR A 339 6.50 -31.51 -33.05
C THR A 339 6.39 -33.01 -32.74
N ILE A 340 7.20 -33.79 -33.43
CA ILE A 340 7.34 -35.23 -33.18
C ILE A 340 8.79 -35.55 -32.85
N THR A 341 9.00 -36.58 -32.04
CA THR A 341 10.34 -37.02 -31.66
C THR A 341 11.07 -37.77 -32.77
N ASP A 342 12.40 -37.63 -32.80
CA ASP A 342 13.28 -38.28 -33.78
C ASP A 342 13.64 -39.74 -33.43
N ARG A 343 14.60 -40.34 -34.17
CA ARG A 343 15.08 -41.72 -33.94
C ARG A 343 15.76 -41.93 -32.58
N LYS A 344 16.15 -40.86 -31.90
CA LYS A 344 16.74 -40.86 -30.56
C LYS A 344 15.72 -40.42 -29.49
N GLY A 345 14.45 -40.26 -29.86
CA GLY A 345 13.40 -39.80 -28.95
C GLY A 345 13.47 -38.29 -28.66
N ALA A 346 14.36 -37.55 -29.32
CA ALA A 346 14.58 -36.13 -29.05
C ALA A 346 13.54 -35.26 -29.75
N PHE A 347 13.11 -34.18 -29.09
CA PHE A 347 12.27 -33.13 -29.67
C PHE A 347 12.85 -31.74 -29.39
N SER A 348 12.49 -30.78 -30.25
CA SER A 348 12.77 -29.37 -30.07
C SER A 348 11.57 -28.57 -30.57
N LEU A 349 11.07 -27.65 -29.73
CA LEU A 349 9.90 -26.84 -30.04
C LEU A 349 10.04 -25.45 -29.40
N GLU A 350 9.90 -24.39 -30.20
CA GLU A 350 9.99 -23.01 -29.71
C GLU A 350 8.61 -22.50 -29.31
N VAL A 351 8.42 -22.23 -28.01
CA VAL A 351 7.12 -21.89 -27.42
C VAL A 351 7.29 -20.89 -26.26
N PRO A 352 6.22 -20.18 -25.86
CA PRO A 352 6.27 -19.35 -24.66
C PRO A 352 6.67 -20.16 -23.42
N ALA A 353 7.49 -19.59 -22.53
CA ALA A 353 8.03 -20.27 -21.34
C ALA A 353 6.95 -20.89 -20.43
N ASN A 354 5.76 -20.29 -20.39
CA ASN A 354 4.62 -20.76 -19.60
C ASN A 354 3.72 -21.77 -20.33
N ALA A 355 4.04 -22.14 -21.58
CA ALA A 355 3.26 -23.08 -22.35
C ALA A 355 3.35 -24.48 -21.72
N ILE A 356 2.21 -25.18 -21.66
CA ILE A 356 2.16 -26.58 -21.22
C ILE A 356 2.29 -27.47 -22.44
N LEU A 357 3.34 -28.27 -22.48
CA LEU A 357 3.58 -29.29 -23.50
C LEU A 357 2.91 -30.59 -23.07
N ARG A 358 2.06 -31.13 -23.94
CA ARG A 358 1.46 -32.45 -23.77
C ARG A 358 2.23 -33.46 -24.63
N CYS A 359 2.95 -34.35 -23.99
CA CYS A 359 3.70 -35.43 -24.60
C CYS A 359 2.83 -36.70 -24.63
N SER A 360 2.67 -37.31 -25.81
CA SER A 360 1.80 -38.48 -25.99
C SER A 360 2.38 -39.49 -26.96
N TYR A 361 2.16 -40.78 -26.67
CA TYR A 361 2.60 -41.90 -27.49
C TYR A 361 1.56 -43.02 -27.46
N GLN A 362 1.41 -43.77 -28.55
CA GLN A 362 0.36 -44.79 -28.68
C GLN A 362 0.44 -45.81 -27.54
N GLY A 363 -0.69 -46.03 -26.85
CA GLY A 363 -0.80 -47.00 -25.75
C GLY A 363 -0.21 -46.56 -24.40
N ARG A 364 0.29 -45.33 -24.27
CA ARG A 364 0.85 -44.77 -23.02
C ARG A 364 0.00 -43.62 -22.47
N GLU A 365 0.16 -43.32 -21.18
CA GLU A 365 -0.47 -42.14 -20.57
C GLU A 365 0.24 -40.87 -21.02
N SER A 366 -0.53 -39.84 -21.37
CA SER A 366 0.04 -38.55 -21.79
C SER A 366 0.53 -37.78 -20.58
N GLN A 367 1.73 -37.21 -20.67
CA GLN A 367 2.29 -36.37 -19.62
C GLN A 367 2.26 -34.90 -20.02
N GLU A 368 1.97 -34.04 -19.05
CA GLU A 368 2.01 -32.59 -19.22
C GLU A 368 3.21 -32.01 -18.49
N VAL A 369 4.00 -31.20 -19.18
CA VAL A 369 5.21 -30.55 -18.64
C VAL A 369 5.24 -29.09 -19.05
N LEU A 370 5.81 -28.23 -18.20
CA LEU A 370 5.99 -26.81 -18.52
C LEU A 370 7.17 -26.65 -19.51
N ALA A 371 7.01 -25.80 -20.53
CA ALA A 371 8.05 -25.58 -21.54
C ALA A 371 9.36 -25.05 -20.93
N ALA A 372 9.29 -24.19 -19.90
CA ALA A 372 10.47 -23.70 -19.18
C ALA A 372 11.30 -24.81 -18.51
N ASP A 373 10.66 -25.91 -18.10
CA ASP A 373 11.32 -27.02 -17.40
C ASP A 373 12.01 -28.00 -18.37
N MET A 374 11.70 -27.90 -19.66
CA MET A 374 12.27 -28.73 -20.73
C MET A 374 13.43 -28.00 -21.41
N THR A 375 14.47 -27.70 -20.65
CA THR A 375 15.72 -27.11 -21.15
C THR A 375 16.89 -28.07 -20.89
N ASN A 376 17.84 -28.17 -21.81
CA ASN A 376 19.02 -29.07 -21.75
C ASN A 376 18.75 -30.57 -21.96
N ASN A 377 17.91 -30.96 -22.92
CA ASN A 377 17.69 -32.37 -23.29
C ASN A 377 17.24 -33.27 -22.12
N THR A 378 16.34 -32.77 -21.28
CA THR A 378 15.78 -33.52 -20.14
C THR A 378 15.11 -34.83 -20.62
N HIS A 379 15.38 -35.93 -19.93
CA HIS A 379 14.75 -37.22 -20.21
C HIS A 379 13.37 -37.29 -19.53
N LEU A 380 12.33 -37.54 -20.31
CA LEU A 380 10.95 -37.65 -19.82
C LEU A 380 10.40 -39.05 -20.15
N SER A 381 10.00 -39.80 -19.12
CA SER A 381 9.49 -41.17 -19.27
C SER A 381 7.96 -41.21 -19.25
N LEU A 382 7.34 -41.83 -20.27
CA LEU A 382 5.89 -42.03 -20.33
C LEU A 382 5.52 -43.43 -19.82
N SER A 383 4.64 -43.50 -18.81
CA SER A 383 4.21 -44.76 -18.21
C SER A 383 3.04 -45.43 -18.96
N SER A 384 2.94 -46.74 -18.75
CA SER A 384 1.84 -47.60 -19.15
C SER A 384 0.65 -47.40 -18.21
N LYS A 385 -0.55 -47.46 -18.79
CA LYS A 385 -1.80 -47.14 -18.11
C LYS A 385 -2.14 -48.21 -17.06
N SER A 386 -1.68 -48.06 -15.83
CA SER A 386 -2.07 -48.91 -14.71
C SER A 386 -3.39 -48.43 -14.11
N ARG A 387 -4.31 -49.38 -13.87
CA ARG A 387 -5.59 -49.13 -13.20
C ARG A 387 -5.33 -49.04 -11.69
N GLU A 388 -5.39 -47.84 -11.12
CA GLU A 388 -5.61 -47.68 -9.68
C GLU A 388 -6.93 -46.97 -9.39
N MET A 389 -7.57 -47.46 -8.33
CA MET A 389 -8.96 -47.26 -7.94
C MET A 389 -9.16 -45.83 -7.46
N ASN A 390 -10.12 -45.13 -8.07
CA ASN A 390 -10.40 -43.70 -7.84
C ASN A 390 -10.97 -43.47 -6.43
N GLU A 391 -10.12 -43.30 -5.43
CA GLU A 391 -10.52 -42.94 -4.07
C GLU A 391 -10.71 -41.43 -3.96
N GLN A 392 -11.89 -40.98 -3.53
CA GLN A 392 -12.22 -39.56 -3.43
C GLN A 392 -11.42 -38.89 -2.30
N VAL A 393 -10.39 -38.12 -2.67
CA VAL A 393 -9.55 -37.35 -1.75
C VAL A 393 -10.23 -36.02 -1.40
N PHE A 394 -10.37 -35.74 -0.11
CA PHE A 394 -10.96 -34.49 0.38
C PHE A 394 -9.87 -33.46 0.66
N THR A 395 -10.14 -32.18 0.40
CA THR A 395 -9.24 -31.08 0.75
C THR A 395 -9.64 -30.37 2.05
N VAL A 396 -10.91 -30.46 2.43
CA VAL A 396 -11.47 -29.89 3.65
C VAL A 396 -12.48 -30.87 4.24
N VAL A 397 -12.35 -31.15 5.54
CA VAL A 397 -13.21 -32.08 6.29
C VAL A 397 -13.56 -31.50 7.66
N GLU A 398 -14.60 -32.03 8.31
CA GLU A 398 -15.07 -31.60 9.64
C GLU A 398 -13.98 -31.69 10.71
N LYS A 399 -13.18 -32.75 10.72
CA LYS A 399 -12.00 -32.88 11.58
C LYS A 399 -10.77 -33.18 10.73
N MET A 400 -9.86 -32.22 10.65
CA MET A 400 -8.62 -32.36 9.87
C MET A 400 -7.73 -33.47 10.45
N PRO A 401 -6.93 -34.15 9.60
CA PRO A 401 -5.88 -35.04 10.07
C PRO A 401 -4.92 -34.32 11.01
N SER A 402 -4.42 -35.02 12.02
CA SER A 402 -3.45 -34.46 12.98
C SER A 402 -2.30 -35.42 13.23
N PHE A 403 -1.09 -34.87 13.34
CA PHE A 403 0.09 -35.64 13.70
C PHE A 403 -0.05 -36.20 15.12
N PRO A 404 0.53 -37.36 15.44
CA PRO A 404 0.55 -37.87 16.82
C PRO A 404 1.21 -36.85 17.77
N GLY A 405 0.46 -36.33 18.74
CA GLY A 405 0.94 -35.26 19.63
C GLY A 405 0.69 -33.82 19.13
N GLY A 406 0.02 -33.67 17.98
CA GLY A 406 -0.38 -32.37 17.43
C GLY A 406 0.72 -31.63 16.66
N ASP A 407 0.44 -30.39 16.29
CA ASP A 407 1.28 -29.61 15.36
C ASP A 407 2.67 -29.27 15.93
N ALA A 408 2.80 -29.13 17.25
CA ALA A 408 4.08 -28.87 17.90
C ALA A 408 5.05 -30.06 17.76
N GLU A 409 4.54 -31.28 17.93
CA GLU A 409 5.35 -32.49 17.75
C GLU A 409 5.63 -32.77 16.27
N LEU A 410 4.73 -32.37 15.35
CA LEU A 410 5.01 -32.39 13.91
C LEU A 410 6.23 -31.52 13.57
N LEU A 411 6.26 -30.27 14.07
CA LEU A 411 7.38 -29.35 13.83
C LEU A 411 8.69 -29.88 14.42
N LYS A 412 8.63 -30.43 15.63
CA LYS A 412 9.79 -31.05 16.30
C LYS A 412 10.28 -32.30 15.56
N TYR A 413 9.37 -33.14 15.08
CA TYR A 413 9.69 -34.31 14.28
C TYR A 413 10.42 -33.91 13.00
N ILE A 414 9.87 -32.92 12.28
CA ILE A 414 10.49 -32.39 11.05
C ILE A 414 11.88 -31.83 11.37
N ALA A 415 12.03 -30.99 12.40
CA ALA A 415 13.31 -30.41 12.79
C ALA A 415 14.38 -31.44 13.19
N THR A 416 13.98 -32.58 13.77
CA THR A 416 14.90 -33.63 14.24
C THR A 416 15.27 -34.61 13.12
N ASN A 417 14.36 -34.85 12.17
CA ASN A 417 14.54 -35.84 11.11
C ASN A 417 15.06 -35.27 9.79
N ILE A 418 15.08 -33.94 9.61
CA ILE A 418 15.72 -33.29 8.46
C ILE A 418 17.23 -33.52 8.50
N LYS A 419 17.77 -33.98 7.38
CA LYS A 419 19.19 -34.09 7.08
C LYS A 419 19.51 -33.15 5.94
N TYR A 420 20.17 -32.04 6.26
CA TYR A 420 20.54 -31.05 5.26
C TYR A 420 21.57 -31.63 4.28
N PRO A 421 21.29 -31.71 2.96
CA PRO A 421 22.24 -32.21 1.98
C PRO A 421 23.54 -31.40 1.99
N LYS A 422 24.70 -32.06 2.04
CA LYS A 422 26.02 -31.37 2.16
C LYS A 422 26.26 -30.36 1.04
N GLU A 423 25.94 -30.73 -0.20
CA GLU A 423 26.06 -29.86 -1.36
C GLU A 423 25.21 -28.58 -1.22
N SER A 424 23.97 -28.71 -0.73
CA SER A 424 23.13 -27.55 -0.40
C SER A 424 23.66 -26.72 0.78
N GLN A 425 24.42 -27.32 1.70
CA GLN A 425 25.09 -26.56 2.77
C GLN A 425 26.26 -25.75 2.22
N ASP A 426 27.10 -26.37 1.40
CA ASP A 426 28.29 -25.74 0.79
C ASP A 426 27.88 -24.59 -0.15
N ASN A 427 26.76 -24.75 -0.86
CA ASN A 427 26.19 -23.73 -1.75
C ASN A 427 25.38 -22.64 -1.02
N GLY A 428 25.21 -22.74 0.30
CA GLY A 428 24.43 -21.76 1.06
C GLY A 428 22.92 -21.77 0.76
N GLU A 429 22.40 -22.83 0.15
CA GLU A 429 21.02 -22.92 -0.35
C GLU A 429 20.04 -23.03 0.81
N GLN A 430 19.22 -22.02 1.09
CA GLN A 430 18.22 -22.01 2.16
C GLN A 430 16.83 -21.67 1.62
N GLY A 431 15.77 -22.07 2.33
CA GLY A 431 14.42 -21.69 1.93
C GLY A 431 13.31 -22.58 2.49
N ARG A 432 12.10 -22.38 1.96
CA ARG A 432 10.89 -23.09 2.41
C ARG A 432 10.30 -23.92 1.27
N VAL A 433 10.39 -25.24 1.41
CA VAL A 433 9.76 -26.22 0.51
C VAL A 433 8.33 -26.45 0.98
N ILE A 434 7.37 -26.36 0.07
CA ILE A 434 5.95 -26.62 0.35
C ILE A 434 5.60 -27.99 -0.25
N CYS A 435 5.21 -28.92 0.60
CA CYS A 435 4.84 -30.27 0.20
C CYS A 435 3.37 -30.53 0.51
N SER A 436 2.71 -31.27 -0.37
CA SER A 436 1.39 -31.83 -0.11
C SER A 436 1.45 -33.35 -0.12
N PHE A 437 0.67 -34.02 0.72
CA PHE A 437 0.56 -35.47 0.76
C PHE A 437 -0.86 -35.85 1.17
N ILE A 438 -1.22 -37.12 0.99
CA ILE A 438 -2.53 -37.65 1.33
C ILE A 438 -2.41 -38.45 2.62
N VAL A 439 -3.17 -38.04 3.64
CA VAL A 439 -3.37 -38.87 4.84
C VAL A 439 -4.54 -39.80 4.58
N GLY A 440 -4.25 -41.10 4.51
CA GLY A 440 -5.24 -42.17 4.33
C GLY A 440 -6.16 -42.35 5.53
N ARG A 441 -7.21 -43.16 5.36
CA ARG A 441 -8.21 -43.45 6.42
C ARG A 441 -7.61 -44.19 7.62
N ASP A 442 -6.51 -44.91 7.39
CA ASP A 442 -5.73 -45.63 8.38
C ASP A 442 -4.60 -44.76 9.00
N GLY A 443 -4.51 -43.49 8.60
CA GLY A 443 -3.46 -42.58 9.02
C GLY A 443 -2.14 -42.72 8.25
N SER A 444 -2.08 -43.57 7.22
CA SER A 444 -0.90 -43.67 6.36
C SER A 444 -0.66 -42.38 5.57
N VAL A 445 0.61 -42.03 5.36
CA VAL A 445 1.00 -40.89 4.54
C VAL A 445 1.38 -41.41 3.16
N ASN A 446 0.65 -40.98 2.13
CA ASN A 446 0.83 -41.42 0.75
C ASN A 446 0.99 -40.23 -0.20
N ASN A 447 1.57 -40.46 -1.37
CA ASN A 447 1.65 -39.52 -2.48
C ASN A 447 2.20 -38.11 -2.11
N PRO A 448 3.41 -38.01 -1.54
CA PRO A 448 4.04 -36.71 -1.31
C PRO A 448 4.43 -36.04 -2.64
N GLU A 449 3.94 -34.81 -2.83
CA GLU A 449 4.17 -33.95 -3.97
C GLU A 449 4.77 -32.62 -3.50
N VAL A 450 5.78 -32.11 -4.19
CA VAL A 450 6.32 -30.77 -3.92
C VAL A 450 5.52 -29.76 -4.74
N LEU A 451 4.76 -28.90 -4.06
CA LEU A 451 4.00 -27.82 -4.70
C LEU A 451 4.89 -26.62 -5.04
N ARG A 452 5.90 -26.36 -4.20
CA ARG A 452 6.85 -25.27 -4.40
C ARG A 452 8.19 -25.64 -3.78
N GLY A 453 9.19 -25.85 -4.61
CA GLY A 453 10.53 -26.23 -4.20
C GLY A 453 11.49 -25.07 -4.03
N VAL A 454 12.71 -25.37 -3.56
CA VAL A 454 13.84 -24.43 -3.49
C VAL A 454 14.95 -24.91 -4.43
N THR A 455 15.53 -26.07 -4.13
CA THR A 455 16.45 -26.79 -5.02
C THR A 455 16.08 -28.27 -5.07
N PRO A 456 16.43 -29.01 -6.14
CA PRO A 456 16.11 -30.43 -6.26
C PRO A 456 16.55 -31.25 -5.03
N LEU A 457 17.74 -30.99 -4.50
CA LEU A 457 18.28 -31.68 -3.31
C LEU A 457 17.46 -31.43 -2.04
N LEU A 458 17.02 -30.18 -1.81
CA LEU A 458 16.16 -29.84 -0.67
C LEU A 458 14.74 -30.40 -0.84
N ASN A 459 14.26 -30.49 -2.09
CA ASN A 459 12.96 -31.06 -2.41
C ASN A 459 12.92 -32.56 -2.14
N GLU A 460 13.96 -33.30 -2.56
CA GLU A 460 14.12 -34.73 -2.29
C GLU A 460 14.18 -35.01 -0.78
N GLU A 461 14.93 -34.20 -0.04
CA GLU A 461 15.03 -34.34 1.41
C GLU A 461 13.67 -34.07 2.10
N ALA A 462 12.93 -33.06 1.66
CA ALA A 462 11.59 -32.77 2.16
C ALA A 462 10.62 -33.94 1.92
N VAL A 463 10.66 -34.55 0.73
CA VAL A 463 9.85 -35.73 0.39
C VAL A 463 10.26 -36.95 1.22
N ARG A 464 11.56 -37.17 1.43
CA ARG A 464 12.08 -38.25 2.28
C ARG A 464 11.55 -38.13 3.71
N VAL A 465 11.60 -36.93 4.31
CA VAL A 465 11.12 -36.69 5.68
C VAL A 465 9.62 -37.00 5.79
N ILE A 466 8.82 -36.61 4.80
CA ILE A 466 7.37 -36.90 4.76
C ILE A 466 7.10 -38.41 4.67
N ASN A 467 7.83 -39.13 3.82
CA ASN A 467 7.69 -40.59 3.68
C ASN A 467 8.06 -41.35 4.97
N THR A 468 8.88 -40.77 5.84
CA THR A 468 9.25 -41.39 7.12
C THR A 468 8.27 -41.09 8.26
N MET A 469 7.25 -40.26 8.04
CA MET A 469 6.34 -39.87 9.12
C MET A 469 5.58 -41.05 9.71
N PRO A 470 5.34 -41.08 11.04
CA PRO A 470 4.48 -42.08 11.68
C PRO A 470 3.03 -41.93 11.20
N ARG A 471 2.19 -42.92 11.52
CA ARG A 471 0.76 -42.87 11.20
C ARG A 471 0.08 -41.69 11.89
N TRP A 472 -0.68 -40.92 11.14
CA TRP A 472 -1.44 -39.77 11.61
C TRP A 472 -2.79 -40.19 12.19
N ASN A 473 -3.39 -39.31 12.99
CA ASN A 473 -4.82 -39.39 13.25
C ASN A 473 -5.56 -39.01 11.96
N PRO A 474 -6.40 -39.90 11.39
CA PRO A 474 -7.04 -39.65 10.10
C PRO A 474 -8.08 -38.53 10.19
N GLY A 475 -8.35 -37.90 9.05
CA GLY A 475 -9.42 -36.90 8.95
C GLY A 475 -10.80 -37.55 9.04
N MET A 476 -11.75 -36.87 9.69
CA MET A 476 -13.12 -37.36 9.84
C MET A 476 -14.10 -36.47 9.08
N GLN A 477 -15.02 -37.10 8.36
CA GLN A 477 -16.14 -36.47 7.68
C GLN A 477 -17.41 -37.27 7.99
N ARG A 478 -18.43 -36.63 8.59
CA ARG A 478 -19.67 -37.31 9.00
C ARG A 478 -19.42 -38.54 9.88
N GLY A 479 -18.43 -38.45 10.76
CA GLY A 479 -18.04 -39.54 11.68
C GLY A 479 -17.29 -40.71 11.03
N LYS A 480 -16.92 -40.64 9.74
CA LYS A 480 -16.12 -41.67 9.05
C LYS A 480 -14.73 -41.14 8.71
N ALA A 481 -13.71 -41.99 8.84
CA ALA A 481 -12.36 -41.68 8.39
C ALA A 481 -12.31 -41.58 6.86
N VAL A 482 -11.71 -40.51 6.33
CA VAL A 482 -11.60 -40.23 4.90
C VAL A 482 -10.16 -39.86 4.53
N ALA A 483 -9.78 -40.09 3.27
CA ALA A 483 -8.49 -39.66 2.76
C ALA A 483 -8.48 -38.14 2.56
N VAL A 484 -7.48 -37.45 3.12
CA VAL A 484 -7.41 -35.98 3.10
C VAL A 484 -6.06 -35.50 2.56
N LYS A 485 -6.08 -34.57 1.61
CA LYS A 485 -4.89 -33.88 1.12
C LYS A 485 -4.46 -32.83 2.16
N TYR A 486 -3.25 -33.00 2.69
CA TYR A 486 -2.65 -32.14 3.70
C TYR A 486 -1.41 -31.46 3.15
N THR A 487 -1.20 -30.18 3.49
CA THR A 487 -0.07 -29.39 2.97
C THR A 487 0.77 -28.88 4.13
N VAL A 488 2.06 -29.21 4.13
CA VAL A 488 3.01 -28.82 5.17
C VAL A 488 4.18 -28.01 4.57
N PRO A 489 4.57 -26.90 5.23
CA PRO A 489 5.80 -26.20 4.90
C PRO A 489 7.00 -26.76 5.66
N ILE A 490 8.06 -27.11 4.94
CA ILE A 490 9.35 -27.53 5.50
C ILE A 490 10.38 -26.43 5.27
N THR A 491 11.02 -25.96 6.33
CA THR A 491 11.97 -24.84 6.27
C THR A 491 13.40 -25.34 6.49
N PHE A 492 14.29 -25.05 5.54
CA PHE A 492 15.72 -25.31 5.60
C PHE A 492 16.47 -24.02 5.93
N ARG A 493 17.22 -24.05 7.03
CA ARG A 493 18.12 -22.97 7.46
C ARG A 493 19.44 -23.57 7.89
N LEU A 494 20.55 -23.03 7.43
CA LEU A 494 21.87 -23.43 7.91
C LEU A 494 22.06 -22.86 9.31
N LYS A 495 22.34 -23.73 10.26
CA LYS A 495 22.83 -23.30 11.57
C LYS A 495 24.27 -22.86 11.39
N SER A 496 24.60 -21.61 11.71
CA SER A 496 26.00 -21.19 11.77
C SER A 496 26.74 -22.04 12.84
N PRO A 497 28.03 -22.39 12.66
CA PRO A 497 28.76 -23.30 13.57
C PRO A 497 29.03 -22.76 14.99
N VAL A 498 28.28 -21.76 15.46
CA VAL A 498 28.56 -21.06 16.73
C VAL A 498 27.28 -20.93 17.55
N GLU A 499 26.69 -22.06 17.91
CA GLU A 499 25.67 -22.12 18.97
C GLU A 499 25.91 -23.34 19.87
N GLU A 500 27.03 -23.32 20.59
CA GLU A 500 27.08 -23.87 21.93
C GLU A 500 27.27 -22.70 22.91
N THR A 501 26.23 -22.45 23.72
CA THR A 501 26.18 -21.45 24.81
C THR A 501 26.67 -20.04 24.45
N LYS A 502 25.92 -19.34 23.58
CA LYS A 502 26.05 -17.88 23.49
C LYS A 502 25.20 -17.21 24.55
N GLU A 503 25.87 -16.65 25.56
CA GLU A 503 25.28 -15.63 26.42
C GLU A 503 24.59 -14.56 25.56
N GLU A 504 23.37 -14.16 25.93
CA GLU A 504 22.58 -13.15 25.20
C GLU A 504 23.43 -11.89 24.95
N THR A 505 23.61 -11.58 23.67
CA THR A 505 24.33 -10.38 23.22
C THR A 505 23.29 -9.33 22.89
N LEU A 506 23.30 -8.24 23.64
CA LEU A 506 22.31 -7.17 23.55
C LEU A 506 22.74 -6.15 22.49
N THR A 507 21.78 -5.47 21.88
CA THR A 507 22.03 -4.40 20.89
C THR A 507 21.82 -3.00 21.45
N VAL A 508 21.09 -2.89 22.57
CA VAL A 508 20.80 -1.63 23.27
C VAL A 508 20.83 -1.88 24.78
N VAL A 509 21.52 -1.01 25.51
CA VAL A 509 21.70 -1.08 26.98
C VAL A 509 21.69 0.33 27.55
N ASP A 510 21.54 0.46 28.88
CA ASP A 510 21.50 1.76 29.57
C ASP A 510 22.81 2.56 29.42
N VAL A 511 23.96 1.87 29.41
CA VAL A 511 25.28 2.48 29.24
C VAL A 511 26.04 1.76 28.14
N MET A 512 26.26 2.43 27.02
CA MET A 512 27.01 1.90 25.87
C MET A 512 28.49 1.64 26.23
N PRO A 513 29.15 0.66 25.60
CA PRO A 513 30.57 0.41 25.79
C PRO A 513 31.37 1.59 25.20
N GLN A 514 32.47 1.95 25.86
CA GLN A 514 33.26 3.12 25.48
C GLN A 514 34.74 2.77 25.27
N TYR A 515 35.31 3.22 24.16
CA TYR A 515 36.74 3.10 23.89
C TYR A 515 37.56 3.89 24.94
N PRO A 516 38.77 3.46 25.33
CA PRO A 516 39.62 4.22 26.24
C PRO A 516 39.90 5.64 25.71
N GLY A 517 39.40 6.67 26.42
CA GLY A 517 39.50 8.06 25.97
C GLY A 517 38.32 8.55 25.10
N GLY A 518 37.30 7.72 24.91
CA GLY A 518 36.06 8.07 24.19
C GLY A 518 36.15 7.92 22.67
N ASP A 519 35.05 8.29 22.00
CA ASP A 519 34.85 8.05 20.56
C ASP A 519 35.84 8.82 19.68
N HIS A 520 36.34 9.97 20.15
CA HIS A 520 37.33 10.75 19.43
C HIS A 520 38.68 10.01 19.33
N GLU A 521 39.14 9.42 20.43
CA GLU A 521 40.39 8.64 20.44
C GLU A 521 40.24 7.32 19.66
N LEU A 522 39.04 6.73 19.63
CA LEU A 522 38.74 5.59 18.75
C LEU A 522 38.96 5.94 17.27
N LEU A 523 38.39 7.06 16.81
CA LEU A 523 38.54 7.49 15.42
C LEU A 523 39.99 7.81 15.07
N LYS A 524 40.72 8.44 15.98
CA LYS A 524 42.14 8.76 15.84
C LYS A 524 43.01 7.49 15.79
N PHE A 525 42.76 6.52 16.66
CA PHE A 525 43.43 5.22 16.65
C PHE A 525 43.22 4.50 15.32
N ILE A 526 41.98 4.46 14.83
CA ILE A 526 41.63 3.84 13.55
C ILE A 526 42.40 4.54 12.42
N ALA A 527 42.35 5.87 12.35
CA ALA A 527 43.03 6.64 11.31
C ALA A 527 44.55 6.43 11.29
N GLN A 528 45.18 6.27 12.45
CA GLN A 528 46.62 6.05 12.58
C GLN A 528 47.05 4.59 12.36
N SER A 529 46.13 3.64 12.58
CA SER A 529 46.43 2.21 12.53
C SER A 529 46.16 1.57 11.16
N ILE A 530 45.38 2.24 10.30
CA ILE A 530 45.08 1.79 8.94
C ILE A 530 46.33 1.83 8.06
N LYS A 531 46.58 0.73 7.36
CA LYS A 531 47.55 0.61 6.29
C LYS A 531 46.82 0.24 5.01
N TYR A 532 46.88 1.10 4.01
CA TYR A 532 46.20 0.84 2.74
C TYR A 532 46.89 -0.32 2.00
N PRO A 533 46.18 -1.41 1.64
CA PRO A 533 46.71 -2.49 0.82
C PRO A 533 47.12 -2.01 -0.58
N THR A 534 48.28 -2.44 -1.09
CA THR A 534 48.85 -1.95 -2.37
C THR A 534 48.00 -2.32 -3.58
N ASP A 535 47.39 -3.50 -3.56
CA ASP A 535 46.42 -3.97 -4.55
C ASP A 535 45.18 -3.08 -4.63
N ALA A 536 44.63 -2.68 -3.47
CA ALA A 536 43.51 -1.74 -3.42
C ALA A 536 43.90 -0.32 -3.86
N GLN A 537 45.15 0.10 -3.61
CA GLN A 537 45.66 1.39 -4.07
C GLN A 537 45.78 1.45 -5.60
N GLU A 538 46.40 0.44 -6.21
CA GLU A 538 46.57 0.35 -7.67
C GLU A 538 45.23 0.26 -8.40
N ALA A 539 44.26 -0.46 -7.82
CA ALA A 539 42.91 -0.59 -8.35
C ALA A 539 42.01 0.64 -8.08
N GLY A 540 42.50 1.66 -7.36
CA GLY A 540 41.73 2.87 -7.06
C GLY A 540 40.53 2.63 -6.14
N VAL A 541 40.50 1.52 -5.41
CA VAL A 541 39.35 1.09 -4.60
C VAL A 541 39.28 1.91 -3.33
N GLN A 542 38.19 2.63 -3.10
CA GLN A 542 37.96 3.48 -1.92
C GLN A 542 36.56 3.25 -1.32
N GLY A 543 36.39 3.59 -0.04
CA GLY A 543 35.06 3.69 0.58
C GLY A 543 35.02 3.29 2.05
N ARG A 544 33.81 2.99 2.54
CA ARG A 544 33.54 2.67 3.95
C ARG A 544 33.21 1.20 4.17
N VAL A 545 34.08 0.51 4.92
CA VAL A 545 33.87 -0.85 5.43
C VAL A 545 33.15 -0.76 6.77
N ILE A 546 32.05 -1.49 6.93
CA ILE A 546 31.27 -1.52 8.17
C ILE A 546 31.58 -2.82 8.90
N CYS A 547 32.11 -2.67 10.11
CA CYS A 547 32.47 -3.79 10.94
C CYS A 547 31.60 -3.81 12.21
N SER A 548 31.26 -5.01 12.66
CA SER A 548 30.67 -5.23 13.98
C SER A 548 31.55 -6.15 14.80
N PHE A 549 31.51 -5.96 16.11
CA PHE A 549 32.16 -6.84 17.06
C PHE A 549 31.41 -6.79 18.38
N VAL A 550 31.63 -7.79 19.23
CA VAL A 550 31.01 -7.84 20.56
C VAL A 550 32.02 -7.37 21.58
N VAL A 551 31.62 -6.42 22.42
CA VAL A 551 32.38 -6.06 23.63
C VAL A 551 31.89 -6.96 24.76
N ASP A 552 32.77 -7.79 25.29
CA ASP A 552 32.44 -8.69 26.39
C ASP A 552 32.32 -7.95 27.74
N LYS A 553 31.88 -8.65 28.80
CA LYS A 553 31.72 -8.10 30.16
C LYS A 553 33.03 -7.57 30.76
N LYS A 554 34.18 -7.96 30.21
CA LYS A 554 35.53 -7.55 30.62
C LYS A 554 36.09 -6.45 29.72
N GLY A 555 35.35 -6.01 28.70
CA GLY A 555 35.78 -4.99 27.75
C GLY A 555 36.63 -5.51 26.59
N ASN A 556 36.77 -6.83 26.41
CA ASN A 556 37.52 -7.38 25.28
C ASN A 556 36.63 -7.41 24.04
N ILE A 557 37.24 -7.17 22.88
CA ILE A 557 36.59 -7.32 21.59
C ILE A 557 36.60 -8.80 21.19
N VAL A 558 35.43 -9.35 20.88
CA VAL A 558 35.27 -10.72 20.39
C VAL A 558 34.37 -10.74 19.16
N GLU A 559 34.53 -11.76 18.31
CA GLU A 559 33.71 -11.98 17.10
C GLU A 559 33.66 -10.78 16.12
N PRO A 560 34.80 -10.22 15.67
CA PRO A 560 34.77 -9.18 14.65
C PRO A 560 34.25 -9.75 13.32
N LYS A 561 33.29 -9.05 12.72
CA LYS A 561 32.62 -9.42 11.47
C LYS A 561 32.46 -8.22 10.56
N ILE A 562 32.70 -8.42 9.27
CA ILE A 562 32.34 -7.46 8.24
C ILE A 562 30.83 -7.58 8.00
N ILE A 563 30.09 -6.50 8.29
CA ILE A 563 28.68 -6.39 7.91
C ILE A 563 28.57 -5.98 6.45
N ARG A 564 29.45 -5.06 6.03
CA ARG A 564 29.46 -4.52 4.69
C ARG A 564 30.89 -4.26 4.24
N GLY A 565 31.36 -5.14 3.35
CA GLY A 565 32.67 -5.04 2.74
C GLY A 565 32.67 -4.22 1.46
N ILE A 566 33.86 -3.91 0.96
CA ILE A 566 34.06 -3.25 -0.34
C ILE A 566 34.93 -4.11 -1.23
N ASP A 567 36.07 -4.52 -0.69
CA ASP A 567 37.04 -5.35 -1.38
C ASP A 567 37.71 -6.28 -0.35
N PRO A 568 38.00 -7.54 -0.70
CA PRO A 568 38.60 -8.50 0.22
C PRO A 568 39.87 -8.00 0.92
N SER A 569 40.70 -7.19 0.25
CA SER A 569 41.93 -6.63 0.81
C SER A 569 41.64 -5.55 1.88
N LEU A 570 40.68 -4.67 1.64
CA LEU A 570 40.24 -3.63 2.59
C LEU A 570 39.47 -4.23 3.77
N ASP A 571 38.69 -5.28 3.52
CA ASP A 571 37.95 -6.02 4.54
C ASP A 571 38.91 -6.71 5.52
N ALA A 572 39.97 -7.34 4.99
CA ALA A 572 41.03 -7.94 5.81
C ALA A 572 41.76 -6.90 6.67
N GLU A 573 42.06 -5.74 6.10
CA GLU A 573 42.72 -4.64 6.82
C GLU A 573 41.82 -4.06 7.92
N ALA A 574 40.52 -3.91 7.66
CA ALA A 574 39.56 -3.44 8.65
C ALA A 574 39.45 -4.40 9.86
N LEU A 575 39.43 -5.71 9.62
CA LEU A 575 39.46 -6.73 10.68
C LEU A 575 40.77 -6.68 11.48
N ARG A 576 41.91 -6.45 10.82
CA ARG A 576 43.21 -6.31 11.49
C ARG A 576 43.23 -5.13 12.47
N VAL A 577 42.74 -3.97 12.04
CA VAL A 577 42.68 -2.76 12.89
C VAL A 577 41.78 -2.98 14.12
N ILE A 578 40.65 -3.67 13.96
CA ILE A 578 39.75 -4.00 15.07
C ILE A 578 40.41 -4.96 16.06
N GLY A 579 41.14 -5.96 15.55
CA GLY A 579 41.89 -6.89 16.40
C GLY A 579 42.99 -6.25 17.23
N MET A 580 43.45 -5.05 16.86
CA MET A 580 44.47 -4.29 17.59
C MET A 580 43.93 -3.36 18.68
N MET A 581 42.61 -3.22 18.80
CA MET A 581 42.05 -2.27 19.75
C MET A 581 42.33 -2.69 21.21
N PRO A 582 42.63 -1.74 22.10
CA PRO A 582 42.77 -2.00 23.53
C PRO A 582 41.44 -2.40 24.18
N ARG A 583 41.49 -2.79 25.45
CA ARG A 583 40.30 -3.13 26.24
C ARG A 583 39.38 -1.92 26.43
N TRP A 584 38.09 -2.09 26.13
CA TRP A 584 37.03 -1.10 26.25
C TRP A 584 36.45 -1.04 27.66
N THR A 585 35.75 0.05 27.97
CA THR A 585 34.81 0.07 29.09
C THR A 585 33.57 -0.73 28.69
N PRO A 586 33.18 -1.79 29.43
CA PRO A 586 32.06 -2.65 29.05
C PRO A 586 30.71 -1.93 29.18
N GLY A 587 29.76 -2.30 28.33
CA GLY A 587 28.39 -1.79 28.43
C GLY A 587 27.67 -2.33 29.66
N ARG A 588 26.70 -1.55 30.19
CA ARG A 588 25.91 -1.93 31.36
C ARG A 588 24.41 -1.86 31.11
N GLN A 589 23.68 -2.85 31.61
CA GLN A 589 22.22 -2.88 31.71
C GLN A 589 21.85 -3.22 33.14
N ASP A 590 20.94 -2.45 33.74
CA ASP A 590 20.55 -2.57 35.15
C ASP A 590 21.77 -2.57 36.11
N GLY A 591 22.79 -1.78 35.77
CA GLY A 591 24.04 -1.66 36.53
C GLY A 591 25.04 -2.81 36.36
N LYS A 592 24.68 -3.91 35.69
CA LYS A 592 25.54 -5.09 35.46
C LYS A 592 26.25 -5.01 34.10
N ALA A 593 27.50 -5.46 34.04
CA ALA A 593 28.25 -5.54 32.79
C ALA A 593 27.68 -6.66 31.90
N VAL A 594 27.41 -6.34 30.63
CA VAL A 594 26.77 -7.24 29.67
C VAL A 594 27.53 -7.31 28.36
N ARG A 595 27.27 -8.36 27.58
CA ARG A 595 27.81 -8.50 26.22
C ARG A 595 26.97 -7.63 25.29
N ILE A 596 27.63 -6.79 24.51
CA ILE A 596 26.94 -5.86 23.61
C ILE A 596 27.59 -5.85 22.23
N LEU A 597 26.75 -5.88 21.20
CA LEU A 597 27.16 -5.69 19.82
C LEU A 597 27.46 -4.20 19.56
N TYR A 598 28.67 -3.90 19.09
CA TYR A 598 29.10 -2.58 18.71
C TYR A 598 29.47 -2.54 17.23
N THR A 599 29.01 -1.51 16.52
CA THR A 599 29.25 -1.36 15.07
C THR A 599 30.09 -0.11 14.82
N VAL A 600 31.24 -0.30 14.19
CA VAL A 600 32.16 0.79 13.84
C VAL A 600 32.33 0.90 12.33
N PRO A 601 32.21 2.10 11.77
CA PRO A 601 32.59 2.36 10.39
C PRO A 601 34.06 2.69 10.22
N ILE A 602 34.76 2.00 9.31
CA ILE A 602 36.14 2.31 8.93
C ILE A 602 36.14 2.86 7.50
N THR A 603 36.73 4.03 7.31
CA THR A 603 36.75 4.72 6.01
C THR A 603 38.15 4.67 5.41
N PHE A 604 38.27 4.14 4.20
CA PHE A 604 39.47 4.13 3.37
C PHE A 604 39.36 5.20 2.29
N ARG A 605 40.32 6.13 2.26
CA ARG A 605 40.47 7.17 1.24
C ARG A 605 41.93 7.20 0.79
N LEU A 606 42.16 7.22 -0.53
CA LEU A 606 43.51 7.50 -1.04
C LEU A 606 43.78 8.99 -0.84
N GLN A 607 45.00 9.30 -0.39
CA GLN A 607 45.46 10.67 -0.19
C GLN A 607 46.05 11.25 -1.48
#